data_AF-A0A7Z8M1G0-F1
#
_entry.id   AF-A0A7Z8M1G0-F1
#
_cell.length_a   1.000
_cell.length_b   1.000
_cell.length_c   1.000
_cell.angle_alpha   90.00
_cell.angle_beta   90.00
_cell.angle_gamma   90.00
#
_symmetry.space_group_name_H-M   'P 1'
#
loop_
_entity.id
_entity.type
_entity.pdbx_description
1 polymer ?
#
loop_
_entity_poly.entity_id
_entity_poly.type
_entity_poly.pdbx_seq_one_letter_code
_entity_poly.pdbx_strand_id
1 'polypeptide(L)'
;MCILDEIGFTPEQYFELKDKRMTDEEIAWDELDVAPWHLKQWKKKHGVRNEKIRHGKKFTREEWEEKRKEGLTEPEIADYFGYKTFSIYLRYKRSLGIPPMTKKIERTPELLAEIKKYLDQGLLIKEITEKISVKMSSAMVGRIIREEGLHDEKPDNKKRIRENRKTARKGA
;
A
#
# COMPACT_ATOMS: atom_id res chain seq x y z
N MET A 1 6.28 -40.73 4.79
CA MET A 1 7.00 -40.55 6.06
C MET A 1 7.99 -39.42 5.85
N CYS A 2 8.18 -38.48 6.78
CA CYS A 2 9.11 -37.37 6.57
C CYS A 2 10.47 -37.78 7.14
N ILE A 3 11.55 -37.59 6.39
CA ILE A 3 12.93 -37.93 6.82
C ILE A 3 13.27 -37.29 8.18
N LEU A 4 12.74 -36.09 8.44
CA LEU A 4 12.92 -35.39 9.72
C LEU A 4 12.21 -36.07 10.90
N ASP A 5 11.14 -36.83 10.66
CA ASP A 5 10.54 -37.67 11.70
C ASP A 5 11.40 -38.90 12.01
N GLU A 6 12.10 -39.43 11.00
CA GLU A 6 12.92 -40.65 11.10
C GLU A 6 14.22 -40.39 11.87
N ILE A 7 14.82 -39.21 11.71
CA ILE A 7 15.99 -38.77 12.49
C ILE A 7 15.64 -38.23 13.88
N GLY A 8 14.35 -38.24 14.24
CA GLY A 8 13.88 -37.75 15.54
C GLY A 8 13.98 -36.24 15.74
N PHE A 9 13.97 -35.44 14.67
CA PHE A 9 14.04 -33.98 14.76
C PHE A 9 12.76 -33.41 15.40
N THR A 10 12.91 -32.56 16.42
CA THR A 10 11.78 -32.05 17.23
C THR A 10 11.51 -30.54 17.05
N PRO A 11 10.27 -30.08 17.34
CA PRO A 11 9.93 -28.66 17.41
C PRO A 11 10.90 -27.81 18.24
N GLU A 12 11.33 -28.33 19.38
CA GLU A 12 12.25 -27.65 20.31
C GLU A 12 13.60 -27.41 19.66
N GLN A 13 14.17 -28.45 19.01
CA GLN A 13 15.44 -28.34 18.28
C GLN A 13 15.35 -27.32 17.14
N TYR A 14 14.22 -27.29 16.43
CA TYR A 14 13.98 -26.28 15.41
C TYR A 14 14.00 -24.85 16.00
N PHE A 15 13.37 -24.60 17.15
CA PHE A 15 13.40 -23.28 17.78
C PHE A 15 14.76 -22.90 18.36
N GLU A 16 15.54 -23.85 18.89
CA GLU A 16 16.93 -23.60 19.32
C GLU A 16 17.80 -23.11 18.15
N LEU A 17 17.64 -23.70 16.96
CA LEU A 17 18.33 -23.24 15.75
C LEU A 17 17.83 -21.85 15.29
N LYS A 18 16.54 -21.55 15.46
CA LYS A 18 16.00 -20.22 15.20
C LYS A 18 16.55 -19.16 16.17
N ASP A 19 16.76 -19.52 17.43
CA ASP A 19 17.35 -18.62 18.44
C ASP A 19 18.81 -18.29 18.13
N LYS A 20 19.53 -19.24 17.50
CA LYS A 20 20.86 -19.01 16.89
C LYS A 20 20.82 -18.16 15.61
N ARG A 21 19.66 -17.61 15.25
CA ARG A 21 19.40 -16.78 14.06
C ARG A 21 19.58 -17.49 12.71
N MET A 22 19.57 -18.82 12.68
CA MET A 22 19.65 -19.56 11.42
C MET A 22 18.36 -19.41 10.61
N THR A 23 18.50 -19.27 9.30
CA THR A 23 17.40 -19.25 8.34
C THR A 23 16.86 -20.66 8.09
N ASP A 24 15.64 -20.76 7.56
CA ASP A 24 15.09 -22.08 7.19
C ASP A 24 15.94 -22.79 6.12
N GLU A 25 16.68 -22.04 5.30
CA GLU A 25 17.58 -22.59 4.28
C GLU A 25 18.87 -23.13 4.93
N GLU A 26 19.50 -22.36 5.82
CA GLU A 26 20.68 -22.81 6.59
C GLU A 26 20.33 -24.01 7.48
N ILE A 27 19.18 -24.01 8.15
CA ILE A 27 18.73 -25.15 8.95
C ILE A 27 18.56 -26.40 8.08
N ALA A 28 18.00 -26.25 6.87
CA ALA A 28 17.77 -27.39 6.00
C ALA A 28 19.08 -27.94 5.43
N TRP A 29 19.93 -27.07 4.88
CA TRP A 29 21.15 -27.49 4.20
C TRP A 29 22.32 -27.76 5.14
N ASP A 30 22.57 -26.87 6.09
CA ASP A 30 23.81 -26.88 6.87
C ASP A 30 23.68 -27.74 8.14
N GLU A 31 22.51 -27.77 8.78
CA GLU A 31 22.31 -28.51 10.04
C GLU A 31 21.69 -29.89 9.83
N LEU A 32 20.76 -30.00 8.90
CA LEU A 32 19.94 -31.21 8.74
C LEU A 32 20.29 -32.02 7.48
N ASP A 33 21.12 -31.48 6.58
CA ASP A 33 21.46 -32.07 5.28
C ASP A 33 20.24 -32.61 4.51
N VAL A 34 19.16 -31.81 4.49
CA VAL A 34 17.94 -32.12 3.76
C VAL A 34 17.55 -30.99 2.83
N ALA A 35 16.91 -31.35 1.72
CA ALA A 35 16.30 -30.35 0.86
C ALA A 35 15.25 -29.50 1.64
N PRO A 36 15.20 -28.16 1.46
CA PRO A 36 14.31 -27.26 2.21
C PRO A 36 12.82 -27.60 2.16
N TRP A 37 12.39 -28.33 1.13
CA TRP A 37 11.00 -28.78 1.03
C TRP A 37 10.65 -29.86 2.06
N HIS A 38 11.61 -30.69 2.51
CA HIS A 38 11.42 -31.65 3.60
C HIS A 38 11.19 -30.91 4.93
N LEU A 39 12.03 -29.92 5.25
CA LEU A 39 11.84 -29.05 6.42
C LEU A 39 10.49 -28.33 6.36
N LYS A 40 10.10 -27.82 5.19
CA LYS A 40 8.78 -27.20 5.00
C LYS A 40 7.61 -28.16 5.26
N GLN A 41 7.70 -29.42 4.83
CA GLN A 41 6.66 -30.42 5.08
C GLN A 41 6.61 -30.80 6.56
N TRP A 42 7.77 -31.00 7.19
CA TRP A 42 7.88 -31.29 8.62
C TRP A 42 7.30 -30.14 9.46
N LYS A 43 7.66 -28.87 9.18
CA LYS A 43 7.11 -27.70 9.86
C LYS A 43 5.58 -27.60 9.74
N LYS A 44 5.01 -28.02 8.60
CA LYS A 44 3.56 -28.08 8.40
C LYS A 44 2.91 -29.16 9.25
N LYS A 45 3.54 -30.33 9.34
CA LYS A 45 3.05 -31.47 10.13
C LYS A 45 3.08 -31.20 11.63
N HIS A 46 4.13 -30.52 12.10
CA HIS A 46 4.39 -30.26 13.52
C HIS A 46 3.93 -28.89 14.02
N GLY A 47 3.16 -28.15 13.21
CA GLY A 47 2.58 -26.87 13.63
C GLY A 47 3.56 -25.70 13.85
N VAL A 48 4.88 -25.93 13.77
CA VAL A 48 5.95 -24.91 13.88
C VAL A 48 6.16 -24.11 12.59
N ARG A 49 5.21 -24.19 11.68
CA ARG A 49 5.18 -23.31 10.52
C ARG A 49 5.09 -21.89 11.05
N ASN A 50 6.07 -21.07 10.68
CA ASN A 50 5.84 -19.64 10.53
C ASN A 50 4.76 -19.51 9.45
N GLU A 51 3.50 -19.69 9.84
CA GLU A 51 2.41 -19.25 9.02
C GLU A 51 2.67 -17.77 8.86
N LYS A 52 3.11 -17.41 7.66
CA LYS A 52 2.87 -16.07 7.17
C LYS A 52 1.36 -15.95 7.27
N ILE A 53 0.86 -15.42 8.38
CA ILE A 53 -0.51 -14.90 8.50
C ILE A 53 -0.53 -13.81 7.43
N ARG A 54 -0.85 -14.23 6.21
CA ARG A 54 -0.83 -13.38 5.02
C ARG A 54 -1.96 -12.36 5.10
N HIS A 55 -2.93 -12.60 5.98
CA HIS A 55 -4.15 -11.86 6.13
C HIS A 55 -4.37 -11.66 7.63
N GLY A 56 -4.52 -10.42 8.09
CA GLY A 56 -4.93 -10.17 9.46
C GLY A 56 -6.26 -10.86 9.78
N LYS A 57 -6.65 -10.84 11.05
CA LYS A 57 -7.94 -11.36 11.50
C LYS A 57 -9.04 -10.72 10.64
N LYS A 58 -9.90 -11.58 10.08
CA LYS A 58 -11.10 -11.12 9.38
C LYS A 58 -11.99 -10.41 10.39
N PHE A 59 -12.50 -9.26 10.00
CA PHE A 59 -13.45 -8.47 10.78
C PHE A 59 -14.74 -8.25 10.00
N THR A 60 -15.81 -7.94 10.72
CA THR A 60 -17.09 -7.49 10.15
C THR A 60 -17.10 -5.97 10.01
N ARG A 61 -18.09 -5.46 9.27
CA ARG A 61 -18.28 -4.02 9.14
C ARG A 61 -18.55 -3.35 10.48
N GLU A 62 -19.33 -3.99 11.34
CA GLU A 62 -19.71 -3.48 12.67
C GLU A 62 -18.46 -3.35 13.56
N GLU A 63 -17.63 -4.40 13.64
CA GLU A 63 -16.38 -4.38 14.39
C GLU A 63 -15.44 -3.25 13.92
N TRP A 64 -15.38 -3.02 12.61
CA TRP A 64 -14.58 -1.92 12.05
C TRP A 64 -15.14 -0.54 12.43
N GLU A 65 -16.47 -0.36 12.37
CA GLU A 65 -17.14 0.88 12.73
C GLU A 65 -17.02 1.19 14.23
N GLU A 66 -17.06 0.18 15.09
CA GLU A 66 -16.78 0.32 16.52
C GLU A 66 -15.36 0.84 16.77
N LYS A 67 -14.35 0.27 16.12
CA LYS A 67 -12.97 0.76 16.25
C LYS A 67 -12.78 2.18 15.73
N ARG A 68 -13.55 2.58 14.73
CA ARG A 68 -13.59 3.98 14.28
C ARG A 68 -14.28 4.90 15.29
N LYS A 69 -15.34 4.45 15.96
CA LYS A 69 -16.00 5.20 17.04
C LYS A 69 -15.11 5.36 18.27
N GLU A 70 -14.27 4.36 18.56
CA GLU A 70 -13.20 4.41 19.57
C GLU A 70 -12.08 5.40 19.20
N GLY A 71 -12.12 5.99 18.00
CA GLY A 71 -11.18 7.02 17.55
C GLY A 71 -9.93 6.48 16.85
N LEU A 72 -9.79 5.17 16.66
CA LEU A 72 -8.61 4.59 16.03
C LEU A 72 -8.51 5.00 14.56
N THR A 73 -7.30 5.33 14.11
CA THR A 73 -6.96 5.58 12.73
C THR A 73 -6.90 4.29 11.91
N GLU A 74 -6.99 4.36 10.58
CA GLU A 74 -6.93 3.14 9.75
C GLU A 74 -5.64 2.32 9.94
N PRO A 75 -4.45 2.91 10.06
CA PRO A 75 -3.23 2.15 10.37
C PRO A 75 -3.35 1.40 11.70
N GLU A 76 -3.84 2.06 12.76
CA GLU A 76 -4.02 1.45 14.08
C GLU A 76 -5.06 0.32 14.04
N ILE A 77 -6.13 0.47 13.25
CA ILE A 77 -7.11 -0.59 13.04
C ILE A 77 -6.49 -1.77 12.29
N ALA A 78 -5.66 -1.50 11.27
CA ALA A 78 -4.96 -2.55 10.55
C ALA A 78 -4.02 -3.34 11.48
N ASP A 79 -3.30 -2.63 12.35
CA ASP A 79 -2.41 -3.23 13.35
C ASP A 79 -3.22 -4.01 14.41
N TYR A 80 -4.34 -3.46 14.88
CA TYR A 80 -5.24 -4.11 15.83
C TYR A 80 -5.76 -5.46 15.31
N PHE A 81 -6.11 -5.53 14.03
CA PHE A 81 -6.51 -6.78 13.39
C PHE A 81 -5.33 -7.62 12.88
N GLY A 82 -4.09 -7.23 13.17
CA GLY A 82 -2.90 -8.02 12.85
C GLY A 82 -2.55 -8.07 11.36
N TYR A 83 -2.90 -7.05 10.58
CA TYR A 83 -2.53 -6.97 9.17
C TYR A 83 -1.08 -6.53 9.00
N LYS A 84 -0.23 -7.45 8.55
CA LYS A 84 1.19 -7.16 8.27
C LYS A 84 1.43 -6.04 7.25
N THR A 85 0.50 -5.86 6.30
CA THR A 85 0.62 -4.82 5.28
C THR A 85 -0.70 -4.08 5.11
N PHE A 86 -0.62 -2.75 5.09
CA PHE A 86 -1.77 -1.87 4.94
C PHE A 86 -2.56 -2.13 3.65
N SER A 87 -1.88 -2.53 2.56
CA SER A 87 -2.52 -2.85 1.28
C SER A 87 -3.47 -4.05 1.35
N ILE A 88 -3.13 -5.07 2.14
CA ILE A 88 -3.97 -6.26 2.35
C ILE A 88 -5.20 -5.90 3.19
N TYR A 89 -5.00 -5.12 4.25
CA TYR A 89 -6.09 -4.54 5.02
C TYR A 89 -7.05 -3.74 4.14
N LEU A 90 -6.55 -2.81 3.32
CA LEU A 90 -7.38 -2.00 2.43
C LEU A 90 -8.15 -2.84 1.40
N ARG A 91 -7.55 -3.92 0.89
CA ARG A 91 -8.22 -4.85 -0.03
C ARG A 91 -9.38 -5.57 0.67
N TYR A 92 -9.14 -6.07 1.87
CA TYR A 92 -10.16 -6.76 2.66
C TYR A 92 -11.29 -5.79 3.07
N LYS A 93 -10.94 -4.61 3.58
CA LYS A 93 -11.89 -3.54 3.87
C LYS A 93 -12.80 -3.22 2.67
N ARG A 94 -12.24 -3.12 1.46
CA ARG A 94 -13.03 -2.91 0.23
C ARG A 94 -13.98 -4.08 -0.08
N SER A 95 -13.58 -5.32 0.18
CA SER A 95 -14.47 -6.49 -0.01
C SER A 95 -15.68 -6.48 0.93
N LEU A 96 -15.60 -5.76 2.06
CA LEU A 96 -16.73 -5.52 2.97
C LEU A 96 -17.60 -4.33 2.54
N GLY A 97 -17.33 -3.71 1.39
CA GLY A 97 -18.05 -2.54 0.90
C GLY A 97 -17.74 -1.24 1.66
N ILE A 98 -16.71 -1.23 2.52
CA ILE A 98 -16.34 -0.03 3.28
C ILE A 98 -15.47 0.86 2.39
N PRO A 99 -15.92 2.07 2.00
CA PRO A 99 -15.18 2.91 1.08
C PRO A 99 -13.86 3.39 1.70
N PRO A 100 -12.82 3.63 0.89
CA PRO A 100 -11.62 4.31 1.36
C PRO A 100 -12.00 5.70 1.86
N MET A 101 -11.41 6.13 2.99
CA MET A 101 -11.52 7.51 3.45
C MET A 101 -10.68 8.42 2.54
N THR A 102 -11.11 8.61 1.29
CA THR A 102 -10.66 9.76 0.53
C THR A 102 -11.28 10.98 1.19
N LYS A 103 -10.45 11.92 1.69
CA LYS A 103 -10.95 13.27 1.98
C LYS A 103 -11.64 13.75 0.71
N LYS A 104 -12.98 13.79 0.71
CA LYS A 104 -13.73 14.44 -0.34
C LYS A 104 -13.45 15.93 -0.14
N ILE A 105 -12.73 16.50 -1.08
CA ILE A 105 -12.62 17.94 -1.16
C ILE A 105 -13.94 18.42 -1.75
N GLU A 106 -14.63 19.26 -1.00
CA GLU A 106 -15.86 19.88 -1.48
C GLU A 106 -15.53 20.72 -2.73
N ARG A 107 -16.25 20.45 -3.81
CA ARG A 107 -16.07 21.15 -5.09
C ARG A 107 -16.88 22.42 -5.06
N THR A 108 -16.43 23.37 -4.25
CA THR A 108 -17.09 24.67 -4.19
C THR A 108 -16.96 25.38 -5.56
N PRO A 109 -17.97 26.15 -5.99
CA PRO A 109 -17.88 26.93 -7.23
C PRO A 109 -16.66 27.85 -7.26
N GLU A 110 -16.24 28.37 -6.10
CA GLU A 110 -15.05 29.20 -5.94
C GLU A 110 -13.76 28.45 -6.29
N LEU A 111 -13.60 27.22 -5.79
CA LEU A 111 -12.45 26.37 -6.09
C LEU A 111 -12.39 26.02 -7.59
N LEU A 112 -13.54 25.72 -8.20
CA LEU A 112 -13.61 25.41 -9.63
C LEU A 112 -13.26 26.63 -10.48
N ALA A 113 -13.74 27.82 -10.10
CA ALA A 113 -13.41 29.08 -10.76
C ALA A 113 -11.91 29.41 -10.62
N GLU A 114 -11.32 29.16 -9.45
CA GLU A 114 -9.88 29.36 -9.21
C GLU A 114 -9.03 28.43 -10.09
N ILE A 115 -9.37 27.14 -10.14
CA ILE A 115 -8.71 26.16 -11.00
C ILE A 115 -8.83 26.56 -12.48
N LYS A 116 -10.03 26.95 -12.93
CA LYS A 116 -10.28 27.37 -14.31
C LYS A 116 -9.47 28.62 -14.67
N LYS A 117 -9.47 29.64 -13.81
CA LYS A 117 -8.67 30.86 -14.01
C LYS A 117 -7.18 30.55 -14.22
N TYR A 118 -6.61 29.64 -13.44
CA TYR A 118 -5.20 29.28 -13.61
C TYR A 118 -4.96 28.41 -14.86
N LEU A 119 -5.92 27.59 -15.26
CA LEU A 119 -5.86 26.86 -16.53
C LEU A 119 -5.89 27.81 -17.73
N ASP A 120 -6.78 28.81 -17.73
CA ASP A 120 -6.88 29.83 -18.78
C ASP A 120 -5.58 30.66 -18.89
N GLN A 121 -4.88 30.85 -17.76
CA GLN A 121 -3.53 31.46 -17.71
C GLN A 121 -2.42 30.53 -18.22
N GLY A 122 -2.76 29.30 -18.61
CA GLY A 122 -1.83 28.30 -19.13
C GLY A 122 -0.95 27.66 -18.05
N LEU A 123 -1.31 27.71 -16.77
CA LEU A 123 -0.53 27.05 -15.72
C LEU A 123 -0.65 25.53 -15.80
N LEU A 124 0.44 24.85 -15.47
CA LEU A 124 0.45 23.40 -15.32
C LEU A 124 -0.22 22.99 -14.01
N ILE A 125 -0.80 21.78 -13.98
CA ILE A 125 -1.46 21.23 -12.79
C ILE A 125 -0.58 21.32 -11.52
N LYS A 126 0.74 21.15 -11.65
CA LYS A 126 1.67 21.29 -10.52
C LYS A 126 1.70 22.72 -9.98
N GLU A 127 1.78 23.71 -10.85
CA GLU A 127 1.78 25.13 -10.50
C GLU A 127 0.42 25.56 -9.92
N ILE A 128 -0.67 25.03 -10.47
CA ILE A 128 -2.03 25.22 -9.92
C ILE A 128 -2.09 24.69 -8.49
N THR A 129 -1.55 23.48 -8.24
CA THR A 129 -1.56 22.85 -6.91
C THR A 129 -0.85 23.69 -5.85
N GLU A 130 0.17 24.45 -6.23
CA GLU A 130 0.92 25.34 -5.32
C GLU A 130 0.19 26.66 -5.04
N LYS A 131 -0.69 27.10 -5.96
CA LYS A 131 -1.35 28.41 -5.90
C LYS A 131 -2.79 28.38 -5.41
N ILE A 132 -3.47 27.23 -5.51
CA ILE A 132 -4.87 27.10 -5.08
C ILE A 132 -5.01 27.31 -3.57
N SER A 133 -6.11 27.97 -3.19
CA SER A 133 -6.49 28.21 -1.80
C SER A 133 -6.63 26.92 -0.97
N VAL A 134 -7.09 25.83 -1.59
CA VAL A 134 -7.31 24.54 -0.93
C VAL A 134 -6.14 23.60 -1.17
N LYS A 135 -5.40 23.28 -0.11
CA LYS A 135 -4.27 22.35 -0.16
C LYS A 135 -4.72 20.94 -0.56
N MET A 136 -4.31 20.51 -1.74
CA MET A 136 -4.57 19.15 -2.25
C MET A 136 -3.42 18.63 -3.11
N SER A 137 -3.48 17.37 -3.53
CA SER A 137 -2.46 16.81 -4.42
C SER A 137 -2.73 17.17 -5.88
N SER A 138 -1.68 17.19 -6.70
CA SER A 138 -1.79 17.40 -8.15
C SER A 138 -2.66 16.33 -8.83
N ALA A 139 -2.67 15.11 -8.30
CA ALA A 139 -3.59 14.06 -8.75
C ALA A 139 -5.06 14.40 -8.46
N MET A 140 -5.35 15.07 -7.33
CA MET A 140 -6.70 15.52 -7.00
C MET A 140 -7.13 16.68 -7.90
N VAL A 141 -6.27 17.68 -8.11
CA VAL A 141 -6.54 18.78 -9.06
C VAL A 141 -6.82 18.23 -10.45
N GLY A 142 -5.98 17.33 -10.96
CA GLY A 142 -6.19 16.69 -12.26
C GLY A 142 -7.46 15.85 -12.35
N ARG A 143 -7.90 15.25 -11.23
CA ARG A 143 -9.18 14.55 -11.16
C ARG A 143 -10.36 15.53 -11.25
N ILE A 144 -10.32 16.64 -10.50
CA ILE A 144 -11.34 17.70 -10.55
C ILE A 144 -11.48 18.24 -11.97
N ILE A 145 -10.36 18.59 -12.62
CA ILE A 145 -10.36 19.11 -14.01
C ILE A 145 -11.06 18.15 -14.97
N ARG A 146 -10.77 16.85 -14.85
CA ARG A 146 -11.35 15.82 -15.73
C ARG A 146 -12.83 15.59 -15.47
N GLU A 147 -13.21 15.52 -14.19
CA GLU A 147 -14.59 15.19 -13.78
C GLU A 147 -15.54 16.37 -13.97
N GLU A 148 -15.04 17.61 -13.82
CA GLU A 148 -15.81 18.85 -13.99
C GLU A 148 -15.68 19.43 -15.41
N GLY A 149 -15.00 18.72 -16.32
CA GLY A 149 -14.87 19.12 -17.72
C GLY A 149 -14.15 20.45 -17.94
N LEU A 150 -13.25 20.85 -17.04
CA LEU A 150 -12.51 22.12 -17.10
C LEU A 150 -11.36 22.11 -18.14
N HIS A 151 -11.41 21.22 -19.12
CA HIS A 151 -10.39 21.11 -20.16
C HIS A 151 -10.49 22.28 -21.14
N ASP A 152 -9.40 23.03 -21.29
CA ASP A 152 -9.20 23.87 -22.46
C ASP A 152 -9.03 22.98 -23.70
N GLU A 153 -9.79 23.27 -24.75
CA GLU A 153 -9.51 22.81 -26.10
C GLU A 153 -8.22 23.48 -26.61
N LYS A 154 -7.06 22.99 -26.14
CA LYS A 154 -5.67 23.31 -26.54
C LYS A 154 -5.12 24.66 -26.03
N PRO A 155 -3.85 24.67 -25.56
CA PRO A 155 -2.70 24.43 -26.42
C PRO A 155 -1.92 23.17 -26.06
N ASP A 156 -1.22 22.66 -27.06
CA ASP A 156 -0.44 21.42 -27.08
C ASP A 156 0.62 21.41 -25.95
N ASN A 157 0.23 20.97 -24.75
CA ASN A 157 1.07 20.95 -23.55
C ASN A 157 2.33 20.07 -23.74
N LYS A 158 2.27 19.11 -24.69
CA LYS A 158 3.43 18.34 -25.18
C LYS A 158 4.50 19.22 -25.82
N LYS A 159 4.11 20.32 -26.48
CA LYS A 159 5.02 21.26 -27.16
C LYS A 159 5.80 22.10 -26.13
N ARG A 160 5.14 22.64 -25.10
CA ARG A 160 5.80 23.35 -23.98
C ARG A 160 6.71 22.44 -23.14
N ILE A 161 6.29 21.21 -22.84
CA ILE A 161 7.14 20.22 -22.15
C ILE A 161 8.38 19.86 -23.00
N ARG A 162 8.24 19.78 -24.32
CA ARG A 162 9.38 19.59 -25.25
C ARG A 162 10.32 20.79 -25.27
N GLU A 163 9.79 22.01 -25.26
CA GLU A 163 10.57 23.25 -25.26
C GLU A 163 11.32 23.47 -23.94
N ASN A 164 10.66 23.26 -22.79
CA ASN A 164 11.31 23.36 -21.48
C ASN A 164 12.42 22.31 -21.27
N ARG A 165 12.26 21.10 -21.85
CA ARG A 165 13.34 20.09 -21.86
C ARG A 165 14.50 20.44 -22.79
N LYS A 166 14.26 21.24 -23.83
CA LYS A 166 15.32 21.73 -24.75
C LYS A 166 16.11 22.87 -24.13
N THR A 167 15.45 23.80 -23.43
CA THR A 167 16.13 24.92 -22.75
C THR A 167 16.95 24.45 -21.54
N ALA A 168 16.45 23.50 -20.76
CA ALA A 168 17.19 22.93 -19.62
C ALA A 168 18.46 22.14 -20.02
N ARG A 169 18.57 21.68 -21.28
CA ARG A 169 19.77 20.99 -21.81
C ARG A 169 20.81 21.92 -22.44
N LYS A 170 20.49 23.19 -22.66
CA LYS A 170 21.43 24.19 -23.23
C LYS A 170 22.11 25.08 -22.18
N GLY A 171 21.75 24.92 -20.91
CA GLY A 171 22.31 25.68 -19.78
C GLY A 171 23.14 24.83 -18.80
N ALA A 172 23.56 23.64 -19.21
CA ALA A 172 24.55 22.79 -18.53
C ALA A 172 25.76 22.64 -19.46
#